data_AF-A0A2M6X5Q1-F1
#
_entry.id   AF-A0A2M6X5Q1-F1
#
_cell.length_a   1.000
_cell.length_b   1.000
_cell.length_c   1.000
_cell.angle_alpha   90.00
_cell.angle_beta   90.00
_cell.angle_gamma   90.00
#
_symmetry.space_group_name_H-M   'P 1'
#
loop_
_entity.id
_entity.type
_entity.pdbx_description
1 polymer ?
#
loop_
_entity_poly.entity_id
_entity_poly.type
_entity_poly.pdbx_seq_one_letter_code
_entity_poly.pdbx_strand_id
1 'polypeptide(L)'
;MKRKVNPALFLLIILGFSQSQADSWEKHRSSLEGLSHRVRSLEEEIEGLVSEKNKSRDPEKTSELLGMIVEKHKELTESHRKFREESEHVKYSHPGQGKQFDVKYRHGSVKPLEEFDKKTGMEGLIKEFHQTVDSAYMSPQLKQRRDEVFQEKFEKENPANKVEKPGETNSRPKLKL
;
A
#
# COMPACT_ATOMS: atom_id res chain seq x y z
N MET A 1 -69.53 -34.63 21.38
CA MET A 1 -68.40 -35.25 20.65
C MET A 1 -67.23 -34.27 20.64
N LYS A 2 -66.17 -34.51 21.42
CA LYS A 2 -64.99 -33.62 21.54
C LYS A 2 -63.81 -34.28 20.81
N ARG A 3 -63.35 -33.70 19.70
CA ARG A 3 -62.16 -34.18 18.97
C ARG A 3 -60.91 -33.67 19.68
N LYS A 4 -60.08 -34.58 20.19
CA LYS A 4 -58.75 -34.29 20.75
C LYS A 4 -57.78 -34.09 19.58
N VAL A 5 -57.31 -32.87 19.38
CA VAL A 5 -56.20 -32.56 18.47
C VAL A 5 -54.89 -32.77 19.22
N ASN A 6 -54.03 -33.65 18.71
CA ASN A 6 -52.72 -33.93 19.29
C ASN A 6 -51.75 -32.77 18.99
N PRO A 7 -51.13 -32.15 20.00
CA PRO A 7 -50.22 -31.01 19.82
C PRO A 7 -48.82 -31.39 19.29
N ALA A 8 -48.55 -32.67 19.03
CA ALA A 8 -47.21 -33.16 18.67
C ALA A 8 -46.79 -32.89 17.20
N LEU A 9 -47.65 -32.29 16.38
CA LEU A 9 -47.41 -32.16 14.93
C LEU A 9 -47.05 -30.74 14.45
N PHE A 10 -46.65 -29.84 15.36
CA PHE A 10 -46.39 -28.43 15.03
C PHE A 10 -44.94 -27.96 15.25
N LEU A 11 -44.02 -28.87 15.51
CA LEU A 11 -42.66 -28.54 15.98
C LEU A 11 -41.55 -29.16 15.12
N LEU A 12 -41.70 -29.13 13.79
CA LEU A 12 -40.69 -29.70 12.88
C LEU A 12 -40.62 -28.99 11.51
N ILE A 13 -40.71 -27.65 11.47
CA ILE A 13 -40.53 -26.86 10.22
C ILE A 13 -39.72 -25.56 10.46
N ILE A 14 -38.69 -25.57 11.32
CA ILE A 14 -37.79 -24.39 11.49
C ILE A 14 -36.30 -24.78 11.53
N LEU A 15 -35.87 -25.79 10.77
CA LEU A 15 -34.44 -26.17 10.69
C LEU A 15 -33.96 -26.41 9.25
N GLY A 16 -34.54 -25.71 8.26
CA GLY A 16 -34.30 -26.02 6.83
C GLY A 16 -33.63 -24.94 5.97
N PHE A 17 -33.28 -23.76 6.49
CA PHE A 17 -32.94 -22.60 5.62
C PHE A 17 -31.64 -21.87 5.96
N SER A 18 -30.54 -22.59 6.24
CA SER A 18 -29.22 -21.93 6.39
C SER A 18 -28.06 -22.56 5.60
N GLN A 19 -28.28 -23.57 4.75
CA GLN A 19 -27.16 -24.28 4.10
C GLN A 19 -26.73 -23.79 2.71
N SER A 20 -27.34 -22.77 2.11
CA SER A 20 -26.95 -22.32 0.75
C SER A 20 -26.02 -21.10 0.69
N GLN A 21 -25.66 -20.46 1.81
CA GLN A 21 -24.77 -19.28 1.78
C GLN A 21 -23.29 -19.58 2.05
N ALA A 22 -22.95 -20.76 2.60
CA ALA A 22 -21.55 -21.11 2.89
C ALA A 22 -20.73 -21.42 1.62
N ASP A 23 -21.36 -21.90 0.55
CA ASP A 23 -20.70 -22.26 -0.71
C ASP A 23 -20.31 -21.04 -1.58
N SER A 24 -20.91 -19.87 -1.31
CA SER A 24 -20.56 -18.59 -1.93
C SER A 24 -19.23 -18.05 -1.36
N TRP A 25 -19.08 -18.10 -0.04
CA TRP A 25 -17.96 -17.49 0.65
C TRP A 25 -16.62 -18.15 0.32
N GLU A 26 -16.57 -19.48 0.35
CA GLU A 26 -15.30 -20.20 0.13
C GLU A 26 -14.75 -19.96 -1.29
N LYS A 27 -15.63 -19.77 -2.28
CA LYS A 27 -15.25 -19.37 -3.64
C LYS A 27 -14.63 -17.98 -3.67
N HIS A 28 -15.25 -17.00 -3.02
CA HIS A 28 -14.70 -15.65 -2.92
C HIS A 28 -13.36 -15.63 -2.17
N ARG A 29 -13.25 -16.41 -1.09
CA ARG A 29 -12.00 -16.55 -0.34
C ARG A 29 -10.88 -17.12 -1.21
N SER A 30 -11.15 -18.23 -1.91
CA SER A 30 -10.17 -18.88 -2.79
C SER A 30 -9.76 -17.95 -3.94
N SER A 31 -10.72 -17.23 -4.52
CA SER A 31 -10.48 -16.21 -5.56
C SER A 31 -9.55 -15.10 -5.05
N LEU A 32 -9.85 -14.53 -3.88
CA LEU A 32 -9.05 -13.47 -3.27
C LEU A 32 -7.64 -13.94 -2.88
N GLU A 33 -7.51 -15.15 -2.33
CA GLU A 33 -6.20 -15.75 -2.03
C GLU A 33 -5.40 -15.95 -3.33
N GLY A 34 -6.01 -16.51 -4.37
CA GLY A 34 -5.37 -16.69 -5.68
C GLY A 34 -4.93 -15.37 -6.32
N LEU A 35 -5.79 -14.35 -6.30
CA LEU A 35 -5.47 -13.02 -6.82
C LEU A 35 -4.36 -12.35 -6.01
N SER A 36 -4.37 -12.48 -4.68
CA SER A 36 -3.30 -11.98 -3.82
C SER A 36 -1.96 -12.65 -4.14
N HIS A 37 -1.95 -13.97 -4.29
CA HIS A 37 -0.75 -14.70 -4.71
C HIS A 37 -0.27 -14.28 -6.09
N ARG A 38 -1.19 -14.06 -7.04
CA ARG A 38 -0.84 -13.60 -8.39
C ARG A 38 -0.23 -12.20 -8.38
N VAL A 39 -0.81 -11.27 -7.61
CA VAL A 39 -0.27 -9.91 -7.45
C VAL A 39 1.16 -9.97 -6.90
N ARG A 40 1.41 -10.74 -5.83
CA ARG A 40 2.76 -10.88 -5.26
C ARG A 40 3.76 -11.50 -6.24
N SER A 41 3.36 -12.57 -6.92
CA SER A 41 4.18 -13.23 -7.94
C SER A 41 4.56 -12.25 -9.05
N LEU A 42 3.62 -11.41 -9.51
CA LEU A 42 3.88 -10.40 -10.54
C LEU A 42 4.80 -9.29 -10.03
N GLU A 43 4.64 -8.84 -8.79
CA GLU A 43 5.57 -7.88 -8.17
C GLU A 43 7.00 -8.46 -8.13
N GLU A 44 7.15 -9.73 -7.70
CA GLU A 44 8.45 -10.43 -7.65
C GLU A 44 9.06 -10.62 -9.06
N GLU A 45 8.25 -11.00 -10.05
CA GLU A 45 8.68 -11.12 -11.45
C GLU A 45 9.19 -9.77 -12.00
N ILE A 46 8.47 -8.67 -11.74
CA ILE A 46 8.87 -7.32 -12.15
C ILE A 46 10.17 -6.91 -11.44
N GLU A 47 10.29 -7.13 -10.13
CA GLU A 47 11.52 -6.84 -9.39
C GLU A 47 12.72 -7.62 -9.95
N GLY A 48 12.52 -8.89 -10.31
CA GLY A 48 13.53 -9.71 -10.98
C GLY A 48 13.97 -9.15 -12.34
N LEU A 49 13.01 -8.81 -13.20
CA LEU A 49 13.28 -8.24 -14.52
C LEU A 49 13.99 -6.87 -14.44
N VAL A 50 13.58 -6.02 -13.48
CA VAL A 50 14.24 -4.73 -13.23
C VAL A 50 15.68 -4.95 -12.75
N SER A 51 15.91 -5.93 -11.87
CA SER A 51 17.26 -6.29 -11.44
C SER A 51 18.13 -6.75 -12.60
N GLU A 52 17.58 -7.57 -13.50
CA GLU A 52 18.29 -8.04 -14.68
C GLU A 52 18.57 -6.91 -15.68
N LYS A 53 17.58 -6.02 -15.91
CA LYS A 53 17.72 -4.81 -16.73
C LYS A 53 18.90 -3.96 -16.24
N ASN A 54 18.97 -3.75 -14.92
CA ASN A 54 20.01 -2.92 -14.30
C ASN A 54 21.42 -3.58 -14.31
N LYS A 55 21.51 -4.89 -14.50
CA LYS A 55 22.78 -5.63 -14.63
C LYS A 55 23.23 -5.77 -16.09
N SER A 56 22.29 -5.74 -17.03
CA SER A 56 22.58 -5.90 -18.45
C SER A 56 23.38 -4.71 -18.98
N ARG A 57 24.38 -4.99 -19.81
CA ARG A 57 25.16 -3.98 -20.55
C ARG A 57 24.81 -3.95 -22.04
N ASP A 58 23.97 -4.89 -22.46
CA ASP A 58 23.55 -5.05 -23.85
C ASP A 58 22.27 -4.24 -24.10
N PRO A 59 22.28 -3.29 -25.05
CA PRO A 59 21.11 -2.47 -25.37
C PRO A 59 19.93 -3.27 -25.92
N GLU A 60 20.16 -4.32 -26.71
CA GLU A 60 19.05 -5.12 -27.28
C GLU A 60 18.35 -5.91 -26.17
N LYS A 61 19.13 -6.59 -25.32
CA LYS A 61 18.61 -7.28 -24.13
C LYS A 61 17.89 -6.34 -23.17
N THR A 62 18.38 -5.11 -23.02
CA THR A 62 17.74 -4.10 -22.16
C THR A 62 16.37 -3.70 -22.72
N SER A 63 16.24 -3.53 -24.04
CA SER A 63 14.97 -3.24 -24.69
C SER A 63 13.96 -4.38 -24.55
N GLU A 64 14.42 -5.63 -24.69
CA GLU A 64 13.58 -6.81 -24.48
C GLU A 64 13.05 -6.87 -23.04
N LEU A 65 13.94 -6.71 -22.05
CA LEU A 65 13.58 -6.69 -20.63
C LEU A 65 12.59 -5.57 -20.30
N LEU A 66 12.76 -4.38 -20.88
CA LEU A 66 11.80 -3.28 -20.74
C LEU A 66 10.41 -3.65 -21.29
N GLY A 67 10.35 -4.31 -22.45
CA GLY A 67 9.10 -4.81 -23.01
C GLY A 67 8.41 -5.80 -22.07
N MET A 68 9.17 -6.75 -21.50
CA MET A 68 8.65 -7.72 -20.53
C MET A 68 8.15 -7.04 -19.25
N ILE A 69 8.90 -6.05 -18.72
CA ILE A 69 8.49 -5.29 -17.53
C ILE A 69 7.16 -4.57 -17.76
N VAL A 70 7.00 -3.91 -18.91
CA VAL A 70 5.75 -3.20 -19.25
C VAL A 70 4.59 -4.19 -19.33
N GLU A 71 4.78 -5.33 -19.97
CA GLU A 71 3.71 -6.32 -20.10
C GLU A 71 3.29 -6.90 -18.74
N LYS A 72 4.27 -7.25 -17.90
CA LYS A 72 4.01 -7.73 -16.54
C LYS A 72 3.35 -6.67 -15.66
N HIS A 73 3.68 -5.38 -15.85
CA HIS A 73 3.03 -4.29 -15.12
C HIS A 73 1.56 -4.10 -15.51
N LYS A 74 1.21 -4.32 -16.79
CA LYS A 74 -0.20 -4.37 -17.22
C LYS A 74 -0.94 -5.54 -16.57
N GLU A 75 -0.34 -6.73 -16.56
CA GLU A 75 -0.92 -7.90 -15.89
C GLU A 75 -1.12 -7.66 -14.38
N LEU A 76 -0.16 -6.99 -13.74
CA LEU A 76 -0.23 -6.62 -12.32
C LEU A 76 -1.41 -5.67 -12.08
N THR A 77 -1.55 -4.66 -12.93
CA THR A 77 -2.64 -3.67 -12.85
C THR A 77 -4.01 -4.34 -12.99
N GLU A 78 -4.15 -5.24 -13.94
CA GLU A 78 -5.40 -5.98 -14.15
C GLU A 78 -5.71 -6.95 -13.00
N SER A 79 -4.69 -7.64 -12.48
CA SER A 79 -4.85 -8.54 -11.32
C SER A 79 -5.25 -7.77 -10.07
N HIS A 80 -4.71 -6.58 -9.88
CA HIS A 80 -5.06 -5.68 -8.77
C HIS A 80 -6.49 -5.15 -8.89
N ARG A 81 -6.92 -4.75 -10.09
CA ARG A 81 -8.30 -4.36 -10.37
C ARG A 81 -9.28 -5.47 -9.98
N LYS A 82 -9.04 -6.70 -10.46
CA LYS A 82 -9.87 -7.88 -10.11
C LYS A 82 -9.89 -8.15 -8.61
N PHE A 83 -8.73 -8.07 -7.95
CA PHE A 83 -8.64 -8.23 -6.50
C PHE A 83 -9.49 -7.20 -5.77
N ARG A 84 -9.45 -5.94 -6.20
CA ARG A 84 -10.23 -4.86 -5.61
C ARG A 84 -11.73 -5.07 -5.81
N GLU A 85 -12.17 -5.41 -7.02
CA GLU A 85 -13.58 -5.68 -7.33
C GLU A 85 -14.14 -6.81 -6.47
N GLU A 86 -13.39 -7.90 -6.35
CA GLU A 86 -13.76 -9.05 -5.54
C GLU A 86 -13.80 -8.70 -4.03
N SER A 87 -12.82 -7.91 -3.58
CA SER A 87 -12.75 -7.45 -2.18
C SER A 87 -13.91 -6.52 -1.82
N GLU A 88 -14.24 -5.56 -2.70
CA GLU A 88 -15.39 -4.69 -2.54
C GLU A 88 -16.70 -5.51 -2.56
N HIS A 89 -16.84 -6.47 -3.48
CA HIS A 89 -17.98 -7.37 -3.51
C HIS A 89 -18.13 -8.14 -2.19
N VAL A 90 -17.05 -8.74 -1.67
CA VAL A 90 -17.05 -9.44 -0.38
C VAL A 90 -17.44 -8.52 0.78
N LYS A 91 -16.92 -7.29 0.80
CA LYS A 91 -17.19 -6.32 1.86
C LYS A 91 -18.68 -6.01 2.00
N TYR A 92 -19.39 -5.90 0.88
CA TYR A 92 -20.83 -5.59 0.86
C TYR A 92 -21.70 -6.85 0.95
N SER A 93 -21.31 -7.94 0.30
CA SER A 93 -22.08 -9.19 0.28
C SER A 93 -21.92 -10.01 1.56
N HIS A 94 -20.79 -9.88 2.27
CA HIS A 94 -20.46 -10.66 3.47
C HIS A 94 -19.84 -9.77 4.58
N PRO A 95 -20.60 -8.83 5.17
CA PRO A 95 -20.06 -7.81 6.08
C PRO A 95 -19.40 -8.38 7.35
N GLY A 96 -19.83 -9.57 7.81
CA GLY A 96 -19.21 -10.26 8.94
C GLY A 96 -17.80 -10.76 8.67
N GLN A 97 -17.50 -11.13 7.42
CA GLN A 97 -16.20 -11.65 7.00
C GLN A 97 -15.33 -10.59 6.33
N GLY A 98 -15.93 -9.57 5.70
CA GLY A 98 -15.22 -8.44 5.10
C GLY A 98 -14.34 -7.67 6.09
N LYS A 99 -14.78 -7.50 7.35
CA LYS A 99 -13.97 -6.81 8.39
C LYS A 99 -12.69 -7.56 8.77
N GLN A 100 -12.74 -8.90 8.82
CA GLN A 100 -11.56 -9.71 9.10
C GLN A 100 -10.61 -9.75 7.89
N PHE A 101 -11.16 -9.63 6.68
CA PHE A 101 -10.41 -9.70 5.44
C PHE A 101 -9.68 -8.40 5.08
N ASP A 102 -10.31 -7.24 5.32
CA ASP A 102 -9.69 -5.90 5.15
C ASP A 102 -8.36 -5.78 5.92
N VAL A 103 -8.22 -6.50 7.03
CA VAL A 103 -6.99 -6.56 7.84
C VAL A 103 -5.95 -7.49 7.20
N LYS A 104 -6.37 -8.65 6.68
CA LYS A 104 -5.45 -9.71 6.23
C LYS A 104 -4.92 -9.52 4.80
N TYR A 105 -5.68 -8.87 3.92
CA TYR A 105 -5.34 -8.78 2.49
C TYR A 105 -5.35 -7.36 1.94
N ARG A 106 -5.05 -6.38 2.79
CA ARG A 106 -4.93 -4.98 2.36
C ARG A 106 -3.76 -4.82 1.37
N HIS A 107 -4.03 -5.00 0.08
CA HIS A 107 -3.09 -4.62 -0.95
C HIS A 107 -3.25 -3.12 -1.15
N GLY A 108 -2.16 -2.36 -0.95
CA GLY A 108 -2.09 -0.96 -1.34
C GLY A 108 -2.30 -0.79 -2.85
N SER A 109 -2.39 0.44 -3.34
CA SER A 109 -2.45 0.71 -4.79
C SER A 109 -1.27 0.05 -5.52
N VAL A 110 -1.47 -0.28 -6.80
CA VAL A 110 -0.38 -0.71 -7.69
C VAL A 110 0.73 0.33 -7.64
N LYS A 111 1.95 -0.11 -7.34
CA LYS A 111 3.11 0.78 -7.30
C LYS A 111 3.45 1.25 -8.72
N PRO A 112 3.86 2.52 -8.91
CA PRO A 112 4.37 2.97 -10.20
C PRO A 112 5.68 2.25 -10.54
N LEU A 113 5.95 2.06 -11.84
CA LEU A 113 7.18 1.42 -12.32
C LEU A 113 8.46 2.06 -11.77
N GLU A 114 8.44 3.37 -11.54
CA GLU A 114 9.55 4.13 -10.97
C GLU A 114 9.92 3.65 -9.54
N GLU A 115 8.94 3.21 -8.75
CA GLU A 115 9.22 2.66 -7.42
C GLU A 115 9.94 1.31 -7.48
N PHE A 116 9.62 0.47 -8.47
CA PHE A 116 10.31 -0.80 -8.68
C PHE A 116 11.77 -0.58 -9.09
N ASP A 117 12.02 0.41 -9.95
CA ASP A 117 13.38 0.79 -10.37
C ASP A 117 14.16 1.43 -9.23
N LYS A 118 13.51 2.27 -8.41
CA LYS A 118 14.15 2.87 -7.24
C LYS A 118 14.52 1.83 -6.19
N LYS A 119 13.69 0.83 -5.94
CA LYS A 119 13.99 -0.23 -4.96
C LYS A 119 15.17 -1.10 -5.39
N THR A 120 15.27 -1.37 -6.69
CA THR A 120 16.20 -2.37 -7.24
C THR A 120 17.43 -1.75 -7.92
N GLY A 121 17.37 -0.45 -8.21
CA GLY A 121 18.42 0.31 -8.87
C GLY A 121 19.56 0.68 -7.95
N MET A 122 20.75 0.86 -8.54
CA MET A 122 21.96 1.25 -7.81
C MET A 122 21.77 2.56 -7.02
N GLU A 123 21.08 3.54 -7.59
CA GLU A 123 20.83 4.82 -6.92
C GLU A 123 20.00 4.68 -5.63
N GLY A 124 19.00 3.79 -5.63
CA GLY A 124 18.21 3.52 -4.43
C GLY A 124 19.01 2.81 -3.35
N LEU A 125 19.79 1.79 -3.74
CA LEU A 125 20.68 1.07 -2.82
C LEU A 125 21.73 2.00 -2.19
N ILE A 126 22.29 2.92 -2.99
CA ILE A 126 23.23 3.94 -2.51
C ILE A 126 22.54 4.88 -1.50
N LYS A 127 21.31 5.31 -1.79
CA LYS A 127 20.54 6.18 -0.88
C LYS A 127 20.21 5.50 0.45
N GLU A 128 19.77 4.26 0.43
CA GLU A 128 19.48 3.48 1.65
C GLU A 128 20.75 3.22 2.46
N PHE A 129 21.86 2.92 1.79
CA PHE A 129 23.15 2.79 2.43
C PHE A 129 23.58 4.08 3.12
N HIS A 130 23.48 5.23 2.43
CA HIS A 130 23.76 6.53 3.04
C HIS A 130 22.87 6.80 4.24
N GLN A 131 21.55 6.57 4.16
CA GLN A 131 20.64 6.74 5.30
C GLN A 131 21.03 5.84 6.48
N THR A 132 21.42 4.60 6.21
CA THR A 132 21.83 3.64 7.24
C THR A 132 23.12 4.09 7.91
N VAL A 133 24.14 4.45 7.13
CA VAL A 133 25.41 4.98 7.61
C VAL A 133 25.18 6.25 8.43
N ASP A 134 24.32 7.13 7.96
CA ASP A 134 23.98 8.36 8.66
C ASP A 134 23.27 8.10 9.99
N SER A 135 22.37 7.12 10.02
CA SER A 135 21.66 6.75 11.25
C SER A 135 22.56 6.06 12.28
N ALA A 136 23.51 5.25 11.83
CA ALA A 136 24.38 4.44 12.69
C ALA A 136 25.64 5.20 13.14
N TYR A 137 26.15 6.14 12.34
CA TYR A 137 27.46 6.75 12.55
C TYR A 137 27.46 8.28 12.62
N MET A 138 26.37 9.00 12.30
CA MET A 138 26.36 10.44 12.58
C MET A 138 26.10 10.74 14.05
N SER A 139 27.10 11.34 14.70
CA SER A 139 26.90 12.04 15.97
C SER A 139 25.90 13.20 15.77
N PRO A 140 25.14 13.60 16.81
CA PRO A 140 24.16 14.69 16.73
C PRO A 140 24.71 15.99 16.13
N GLN A 141 26.01 16.22 16.29
CA GLN A 141 26.75 17.41 15.85
C GLN A 141 26.92 17.46 14.32
N LEU A 142 27.03 16.30 13.67
CA LEU A 142 27.16 16.22 12.21
C LEU A 142 25.80 16.32 11.50
N LYS A 143 24.72 15.89 12.14
CA LYS A 143 23.34 16.15 11.66
C LYS A 143 23.04 17.65 11.62
N GLN A 144 23.35 18.38 12.70
CA GLN A 144 23.20 19.84 12.74
C GLN A 144 23.96 20.55 11.63
N ARG A 145 25.24 20.22 11.41
CA ARG A 145 26.02 20.83 10.32
C ARG A 145 25.46 20.55 8.93
N ARG A 146 24.97 19.35 8.68
CA ARG A 146 24.37 19.01 7.38
C ARG A 146 23.09 19.80 7.14
N ASP A 147 22.23 19.87 8.15
CA ASP A 147 20.95 20.57 8.06
C ASP A 147 21.18 22.09 7.88
N GLU A 148 22.19 22.66 8.54
CA GLU A 148 22.64 24.05 8.34
C GLU A 148 23.16 24.30 6.91
N VAL A 149 24.00 23.42 6.36
CA VAL A 149 24.53 23.54 4.98
C VAL A 149 23.42 23.38 3.94
N PHE A 150 22.43 22.52 4.21
CA PHE A 150 21.29 22.33 3.32
C PHE A 150 20.36 23.55 3.33
N GLN A 151 20.11 24.15 4.51
CA GLN A 151 19.37 25.40 4.63
C GLN A 151 20.08 26.58 3.96
N GLU A 152 21.40 26.69 4.11
CA GLU A 152 22.18 27.77 3.49
C GLU A 152 22.17 27.70 1.96
N LYS A 153 22.19 26.49 1.38
CA LYS A 153 22.00 26.28 -0.06
C LYS A 153 20.59 26.62 -0.51
N PHE A 154 19.57 26.22 0.25
CA PHE A 154 18.16 26.49 -0.07
C PHE A 154 17.83 28.00 0.01
N GLU A 155 18.42 28.73 0.96
CA GLU A 155 18.31 30.20 1.07
C GLU A 155 19.06 30.93 -0.06
N LYS A 156 20.20 30.41 -0.52
CA LYS A 156 20.94 30.99 -1.66
C LYS A 156 20.25 30.77 -3.01
N GLU A 157 19.56 29.66 -3.20
CA GLU A 157 18.86 29.34 -4.45
C GLU A 157 17.44 29.94 -4.53
N ASN A 158 16.86 30.41 -3.42
CA ASN A 158 15.53 31.02 -3.43
C ASN A 158 15.40 32.20 -2.42
N PRO A 159 15.97 33.38 -2.72
CA PRO A 159 16.01 34.52 -1.78
C PRO A 159 14.64 35.18 -1.53
N ALA A 160 13.58 34.78 -2.26
CA ALA A 160 12.26 35.39 -2.17
C ALA A 160 11.39 34.87 -1.01
N ASN A 161 11.81 33.83 -0.29
CA ASN A 161 11.04 33.26 0.83
C ASN A 161 11.69 33.57 2.20
N LYS A 162 12.23 34.79 2.36
CA LYS A 162 12.66 35.30 3.66
C LYS A 162 11.39 35.67 4.44
N VAL A 163 10.80 34.68 5.11
CA VAL A 163 9.66 34.88 6.02
C VAL A 163 10.08 35.91 7.07
N GLU A 164 9.50 37.10 6.98
CA GLU A 164 9.53 38.09 8.04
C GLU A 164 8.97 37.43 9.30
N LYS A 165 9.83 37.15 10.29
CA LYS A 165 9.36 36.82 11.64
C LYS A 165 8.58 38.04 12.14
N PRO A 166 7.28 37.93 12.46
CA PRO A 166 6.54 39.05 13.02
C PRO A 166 7.19 39.44 14.35
N GLY A 167 7.60 40.71 14.38
CA GLY A 167 8.25 41.34 15.51
C GLY A 167 7.40 41.25 16.77
N GLU A 168 8.07 40.81 17.81
CA GLU A 168 7.71 40.90 19.21
C GLU A 168 7.57 42.38 19.61
N THR A 169 6.39 42.98 19.42
CA THR A 169 6.08 44.30 20.00
C THR A 169 5.32 44.13 21.30
N ASN A 170 6.10 44.08 22.37
CA ASN A 170 5.73 44.37 23.75
C ASN A 170 5.06 45.76 23.83
N SER A 171 3.77 45.82 24.19
CA SER A 171 3.12 47.04 24.68
C SER A 171 1.86 46.70 25.49
N ARG A 172 2.05 46.49 26.80
CA ARG A 172 0.98 46.64 27.80
C ARG A 172 0.79 48.14 28.08
N PRO A 173 -0.41 48.73 27.94
CA PRO A 173 -0.68 50.01 28.55
C PRO A 173 -0.88 49.82 30.06
N LYS A 174 -0.09 50.54 30.86
CA LYS A 174 -0.36 50.75 32.29
C LYS A 174 -1.60 51.64 32.40
N LEU A 175 -2.70 51.08 32.89
CA LEU A 175 -3.79 51.88 33.43
C LEU A 175 -3.35 52.44 34.78
N LYS A 176 -3.21 53.76 34.84
CA LYS A 176 -3.22 54.55 36.07
C LYS A 176 -4.62 55.15 36.22
N LEU A 177 -5.02 55.24 37.50
CA LEU A 177 -6.25 55.80 38.10
C LEU A 177 -7.36 54.76 38.31
#